data_AF-A0AAE9YQK6-F1
#
_entry.id   AF-A0AAE9YQK6-F1
#
_cell.length_a   1.000
_cell.length_b   1.000
_cell.length_c   1.000
_cell.angle_alpha   90.00
_cell.angle_beta   90.00
_cell.angle_gamma   90.00
#
_symmetry.space_group_name_H-M   'P 1'
#
loop_
_entity.id
_entity.type
_entity.pdbx_description
1 polymer ?
#
loop_
_entity_poly.entity_id
_entity_poly.type
_entity_poly.pdbx_seq_one_letter_code
_entity_poly.pdbx_strand_id
1 'polypeptide(L)'
;MPKKIVFLNMSDDLGVDGHKAVTALRIKNPSVRFKNYHVKKTEQVTEIDMVDFYRAFTTGAHYPDFGTDRTKIKNLCQGATQVMLSIHGPMTSVNYGLIRSTLGRRPDEHVSYQQLANLLLTLFVPNVQYNFSLVMCFGARSSNYRLDHENLDLIDWTDSFAYKLYQRISPNRSVRMTARTGELSFNTVTGKSEVQTELAIQGTLDNQAISQEVGVIQSIAWWNQNRNLFLNAGGAKANFVIALVTAEQNTTAADKLTALRALRRNHGLPAHDYESRELLNYLRQKIRLVEASGRQNSGPQGKYGKLVYKYIYGMGNVIFAKYPNPVCVHPKHLGHGTPVSPRLLKKFAK
;
A
#
# COMPACT_ATOMS: atom_id res chain seq x y z
N MET A 1 -25.82 8.16 14.75
CA MET A 1 -25.54 6.96 15.56
C MET A 1 -24.03 6.80 15.73
N PRO A 2 -23.52 6.38 16.89
CA PRO A 2 -22.11 6.05 17.08
C PRO A 2 -21.69 4.94 16.12
N LYS A 3 -20.46 5.01 15.58
CA LYS A 3 -19.94 3.96 14.70
C LYS A 3 -19.52 2.77 15.55
N LYS A 4 -20.03 1.59 15.22
CA LYS A 4 -19.50 0.31 15.71
C LYS A 4 -18.63 -0.30 14.62
N ILE A 5 -17.33 -0.39 14.87
CA ILE A 5 -16.32 -0.87 13.94
C ILE A 5 -15.81 -2.22 14.47
N VAL A 6 -15.84 -3.24 13.63
CA VAL A 6 -15.16 -4.51 13.90
C VAL A 6 -13.91 -4.57 13.03
N PHE A 7 -12.76 -4.77 13.64
CA PHE A 7 -11.45 -4.86 12.99
C PHE A 7 -10.92 -6.29 13.11
N LEU A 8 -10.98 -7.02 12.01
CA LEU A 8 -10.52 -8.39 11.83
C LEU A 8 -9.03 -8.35 11.49
N ASN A 9 -8.16 -8.56 12.46
CA ASN A 9 -6.73 -8.37 12.34
C ASN A 9 -6.02 -9.66 11.90
N MET A 10 -5.45 -9.70 10.69
CA MET A 10 -4.55 -10.78 10.23
C MET A 10 -3.13 -10.28 9.95
N SER A 11 -2.85 -9.00 10.19
CA SER A 11 -1.56 -8.35 9.94
C SER A 11 -0.71 -8.28 11.22
N ASP A 12 0.61 -8.39 11.09
CA ASP A 12 1.55 -8.06 12.18
C ASP A 12 2.00 -6.58 12.18
N ASP A 13 2.99 -6.27 13.01
CA ASP A 13 3.60 -4.95 13.18
C ASP A 13 4.59 -4.55 12.05
N LEU A 14 4.83 -5.41 11.04
CA LEU A 14 5.89 -5.22 10.02
C LEU A 14 5.45 -4.43 8.77
N GLY A 15 4.19 -3.97 8.69
CA GLY A 15 3.67 -3.26 7.51
C GLY A 15 2.47 -2.37 7.81
N VAL A 16 1.27 -2.81 7.39
CA VAL A 16 0.02 -2.28 7.98
C VAL A 16 -0.06 -2.79 9.41
N ASP A 17 0.64 -2.11 10.31
CA ASP A 17 0.63 -2.42 11.73
C ASP A 17 -0.82 -2.37 12.22
N GLY A 18 -1.40 -3.56 12.41
CA GLY A 18 -2.80 -3.74 12.76
C GLY A 18 -3.13 -3.02 14.05
N HIS A 19 -2.19 -3.00 14.99
CA HIS A 19 -2.31 -2.27 16.25
C HIS A 19 -2.24 -0.74 16.05
N LYS A 20 -1.38 -0.21 15.17
CA LYS A 20 -1.40 1.21 14.78
C LYS A 20 -2.71 1.58 14.10
N ALA A 21 -3.24 0.71 13.24
CA ALA A 21 -4.54 0.93 12.58
C ALA A 21 -5.67 1.01 13.60
N VAL A 22 -5.74 0.07 14.55
CA VAL A 22 -6.73 0.06 15.63
C VAL A 22 -6.57 1.28 16.54
N THR A 23 -5.34 1.65 16.90
CA THR A 23 -5.05 2.84 17.71
C THR A 23 -5.52 4.12 17.02
N ALA A 24 -5.19 4.29 15.74
CA ALA A 24 -5.65 5.41 14.94
C ALA A 24 -7.19 5.44 14.82
N LEU A 25 -7.83 4.28 14.66
CA LEU A 25 -9.29 4.17 14.62
C LEU A 25 -9.95 4.56 15.95
N ARG A 26 -9.37 4.17 17.09
CA ARG A 26 -9.85 4.53 18.43
C ARG A 26 -9.72 6.04 18.69
N ILE A 27 -8.65 6.67 18.23
CA ILE A 27 -8.46 8.13 18.30
C ILE A 27 -9.50 8.85 17.46
N LYS A 28 -9.77 8.36 16.25
CA LYS A 28 -10.75 8.95 15.34
C LYS A 28 -12.21 8.75 15.80
N ASN A 29 -12.48 7.69 16.55
CA ASN A 29 -13.81 7.29 16.99
C ASN A 29 -13.80 7.05 18.52
N PRO A 30 -13.64 8.12 19.33
CA PRO A 30 -13.51 7.97 20.78
C PRO A 30 -14.79 7.41 21.40
N SER A 31 -14.62 6.47 22.34
CA SER A 31 -15.70 5.78 23.07
C SER A 31 -16.43 6.66 24.10
N VAL A 32 -15.86 7.82 24.43
CA VAL A 32 -16.42 8.77 25.41
C VAL A 32 -16.57 10.13 24.73
N ARG A 33 -17.82 10.60 24.56
CA ARG A 33 -18.10 12.03 24.42
C ARG A 33 -18.33 12.56 25.83
N PHE A 34 -17.47 13.44 26.32
CA PHE A 34 -17.67 14.15 27.58
C PHE A 34 -18.89 15.08 27.46
N LYS A 35 -20.07 14.57 27.76
CA LYS A 35 -21.26 15.36 28.08
C LYS A 35 -21.99 14.63 29.21
N ASN A 36 -21.68 15.07 30.43
CA ASN A 36 -22.36 14.79 31.69
C ASN A 36 -22.10 13.41 32.32
N TYR A 37 -21.96 13.46 33.65
CA TYR A 37 -21.51 12.38 34.53
C TYR A 37 -22.38 11.13 34.36
N HIS A 38 -21.72 9.96 34.30
CA HIS A 38 -22.24 8.61 34.00
C HIS A 38 -22.18 8.19 32.51
N VAL A 39 -20.97 8.16 31.93
CA VAL A 39 -20.76 7.59 30.59
C VAL A 39 -20.35 6.12 30.70
N LYS A 40 -21.26 5.19 30.33
CA LYS A 40 -20.87 3.82 29.98
C LYS A 40 -19.94 3.89 28.75
N LYS A 41 -18.67 3.49 28.90
CA LYS A 41 -17.74 3.34 27.77
C LYS A 41 -18.36 2.37 26.76
N THR A 42 -18.79 2.87 25.61
CA THR A 42 -19.16 2.00 24.48
C THR A 42 -17.93 1.93 23.58
N GLU A 43 -17.22 0.81 23.61
CA GLU A 43 -16.06 0.62 22.73
C GLU A 43 -16.55 0.66 21.28
N GLN A 44 -16.14 1.69 20.53
CA GLN A 44 -16.56 1.89 19.13
C GLN A 44 -15.74 1.07 18.14
N VAL A 45 -14.60 0.51 18.57
CA VAL A 45 -13.69 -0.30 17.75
C VAL A 45 -13.39 -1.60 18.49
N THR A 46 -13.89 -2.72 17.99
CA THR A 46 -13.59 -4.05 18.51
C THR A 46 -12.56 -4.71 17.60
N GLU A 47 -11.35 -4.94 18.12
CA GLU A 47 -10.30 -5.71 17.45
C GLU A 47 -10.49 -7.21 17.73
N ILE A 48 -10.29 -8.03 16.70
CA ILE A 48 -10.33 -9.49 16.78
C ILE A 48 -9.09 -10.01 16.06
N ASP A 49 -8.21 -10.72 16.77
CA ASP A 49 -7.11 -11.45 16.13
C ASP A 49 -7.70 -12.64 15.36
N MET A 50 -7.42 -12.68 14.07
CA MET A 50 -7.99 -13.66 13.14
C MET A 50 -6.97 -14.72 12.70
N VAL A 51 -5.70 -14.63 13.11
CA VAL A 51 -4.64 -15.49 12.57
C VAL A 51 -4.88 -16.96 12.92
N ASP A 52 -5.08 -17.27 14.21
CA ASP A 52 -5.31 -18.65 14.65
C ASP A 52 -6.69 -19.16 14.22
N PHE A 53 -7.70 -18.28 14.22
CA PHE A 53 -9.03 -18.61 13.70
C PHE A 53 -8.99 -18.98 12.20
N TYR A 54 -8.23 -18.22 11.40
CA TYR A 54 -8.04 -18.52 9.98
C TYR A 54 -7.30 -19.84 9.75
N ARG A 55 -6.28 -20.14 10.54
CA ARG A 55 -5.56 -21.42 10.44
C ARG A 55 -6.43 -22.60 10.81
N ALA A 56 -7.25 -22.48 11.85
CA ALA A 56 -8.27 -23.48 12.18
C ALA A 56 -9.26 -23.67 11.02
N PHE A 57 -9.69 -22.57 10.39
CA PHE A 57 -10.57 -22.60 9.22
C PHE A 57 -9.95 -23.33 8.01
N THR A 58 -8.67 -23.12 7.72
CA THR A 58 -8.01 -23.71 6.53
C THR A 58 -7.58 -25.16 6.73
N THR A 59 -7.08 -25.50 7.91
CA THR A 59 -6.52 -26.84 8.19
C THR A 59 -7.58 -27.83 8.65
N GLY A 60 -8.79 -27.36 8.97
CA GLY A 60 -9.82 -28.19 9.60
C GLY A 60 -9.38 -28.76 10.94
N ALA A 61 -8.29 -28.23 11.53
CA ALA A 61 -7.82 -28.64 12.85
C ALA A 61 -8.98 -28.50 13.85
N HIS A 62 -9.08 -29.46 14.76
CA HIS A 62 -10.04 -29.44 15.86
C HIS A 62 -9.67 -28.32 16.85
N TYR A 63 -9.90 -27.07 16.46
CA TYR A 63 -9.91 -25.94 17.35
C TYR A 63 -11.22 -26.04 18.15
N PRO A 64 -11.18 -26.43 19.45
CA PRO A 64 -12.36 -26.89 20.19
C PRO A 64 -13.49 -25.86 20.22
N ASP A 65 -13.14 -24.58 20.08
CA ASP A 65 -14.06 -23.45 20.16
C ASP A 65 -14.40 -22.83 18.79
N PHE A 66 -14.08 -23.48 17.67
CA PHE A 66 -14.21 -22.87 16.33
C PHE A 66 -15.65 -22.45 16.04
N GLY A 67 -16.61 -23.31 16.38
CA GLY A 67 -18.04 -23.01 16.20
C GLY A 67 -18.49 -21.83 17.05
N THR A 68 -18.02 -21.75 18.29
CA THR A 68 -18.32 -20.68 19.26
C THR A 68 -17.73 -19.36 18.78
N ASP A 69 -16.44 -19.34 18.44
CA ASP A 69 -15.73 -18.15 17.97
C ASP A 69 -16.29 -17.67 16.63
N ARG A 70 -16.59 -18.58 15.69
CA ARG A 70 -17.24 -18.23 14.42
C ARG A 70 -18.57 -17.53 14.67
N THR A 71 -19.40 -18.06 15.58
CA THR A 71 -20.70 -17.49 15.91
C THR A 71 -20.56 -16.12 16.57
N LYS A 72 -19.60 -15.97 17.48
CA LYS A 72 -19.27 -14.69 18.14
C LYS A 72 -18.83 -13.64 17.12
N ILE A 73 -17.86 -13.95 16.26
CA ILE A 73 -17.34 -13.04 15.23
C ILE A 73 -18.45 -12.66 14.24
N LYS A 74 -19.26 -13.63 13.80
CA LYS A 74 -20.43 -13.40 12.93
C LYS A 74 -21.41 -12.41 13.54
N ASN A 75 -21.79 -12.60 14.80
CA ASN A 75 -22.72 -11.71 15.51
C ASN A 75 -22.14 -10.29 15.68
N LEU A 76 -20.84 -10.19 15.97
CA LEU A 76 -20.14 -8.90 16.02
C LEU A 76 -20.17 -8.18 14.68
N CYS A 77 -19.87 -8.88 13.57
CA CYS A 77 -19.90 -8.34 12.23
C CYS A 77 -21.30 -7.89 11.82
N GLN A 78 -22.32 -8.71 12.08
CA GLN A 78 -23.72 -8.40 11.76
C GLN A 78 -24.21 -7.11 12.44
N GLY A 79 -23.79 -6.88 13.70
CA GLY A 79 -24.14 -5.67 14.43
C GLY A 79 -23.25 -4.45 14.13
N ALA A 80 -22.24 -4.56 13.27
CA ALA A 80 -21.26 -3.51 13.02
C ALA A 80 -21.74 -2.52 11.94
N THR A 81 -21.42 -1.24 12.12
CA THR A 81 -21.59 -0.22 11.08
C THR A 81 -20.54 -0.32 9.98
N GLN A 82 -19.36 -0.87 10.31
CA GLN A 82 -18.25 -1.09 9.41
C GLN A 82 -17.45 -2.32 9.88
N VAL A 83 -17.09 -3.17 8.93
CA VAL A 83 -16.15 -4.27 9.16
C VAL A 83 -14.86 -3.94 8.40
N MET A 84 -13.72 -4.07 9.05
CA MET A 84 -12.41 -3.88 8.45
C MET A 84 -11.64 -5.18 8.59
N LEU A 85 -10.94 -5.60 7.56
CA LEU A 85 -10.02 -6.75 7.64
C LEU A 85 -8.64 -6.30 7.22
N SER A 86 -7.64 -6.51 8.10
CA SER A 86 -6.25 -6.20 7.79
C SER A 86 -5.48 -7.45 7.42
N ILE A 87 -4.66 -7.30 6.38
CA ILE A 87 -3.74 -8.30 5.86
C ILE A 87 -2.64 -7.56 5.09
N HIS A 88 -1.41 -8.06 5.10
CA HIS A 88 -0.35 -7.42 4.31
C HIS A 88 -0.53 -7.72 2.83
N GLY A 89 -0.18 -6.75 1.99
CA GLY A 89 -0.21 -6.91 0.54
C GLY A 89 1.14 -6.57 -0.08
N PRO A 90 1.71 -7.47 -0.88
CA PRO A 90 2.94 -7.19 -1.63
C PRO A 90 2.67 -6.19 -2.76
N MET A 91 3.64 -5.32 -3.04
CA MET A 91 3.54 -4.32 -4.11
C MET A 91 3.39 -4.93 -5.51
N THR A 92 4.01 -6.09 -5.73
CA THR A 92 4.18 -6.71 -7.05
C THR A 92 3.33 -7.96 -7.27
N SER A 93 2.42 -8.30 -6.34
CA SER A 93 1.55 -9.47 -6.48
C SER A 93 0.09 -9.14 -6.17
N VAL A 94 -0.80 -9.68 -7.01
CA VAL A 94 -2.26 -9.56 -6.89
C VAL A 94 -2.91 -10.89 -6.48
N ASN A 95 -2.12 -11.93 -6.23
CA ASN A 95 -2.62 -13.29 -6.07
C ASN A 95 -2.77 -13.71 -4.60
N TYR A 96 -2.02 -13.08 -3.70
CA TYR A 96 -2.01 -13.41 -2.28
C TYR A 96 -1.79 -12.17 -1.41
N GLY A 97 -2.31 -12.22 -0.20
CA GLY A 97 -1.84 -11.41 0.92
C GLY A 97 -0.93 -12.24 1.82
N LEU A 98 -0.32 -11.57 2.80
CA LEU A 98 0.59 -12.18 3.78
C LEU A 98 0.01 -12.02 5.17
N ILE A 99 0.01 -13.11 5.94
CA ILE A 99 -0.35 -13.10 7.36
C ILE A 99 0.83 -13.56 8.21
N ARG A 100 0.88 -13.04 9.43
CA ARG A 100 1.94 -13.29 10.40
C ARG A 100 2.20 -14.78 10.61
N SER A 101 3.46 -15.19 10.63
CA SER A 101 3.84 -16.44 11.28
C SER A 101 3.80 -16.32 12.82
N THR A 102 3.00 -17.15 13.51
CA THR A 102 2.97 -17.16 15.00
C THR A 102 4.20 -17.81 15.63
N LEU A 103 5.02 -18.50 14.84
CA LEU A 103 6.27 -19.09 15.29
C LEU A 103 7.41 -18.28 14.64
N GLY A 104 8.23 -17.60 15.45
CA GLY A 104 9.29 -16.67 15.00
C GLY A 104 10.39 -17.24 14.10
N ARG A 105 10.19 -18.41 13.50
CA ARG A 105 11.06 -19.08 12.52
C ARG A 105 10.34 -19.53 11.24
N ARG A 106 9.02 -19.38 11.13
CA ARG A 106 8.29 -19.73 9.89
C ARG A 106 8.11 -18.48 9.01
N PRO A 107 8.22 -18.63 7.68
CA PRO A 107 7.96 -17.54 6.74
C PRO A 107 6.50 -17.11 6.83
N ASP A 108 6.22 -15.87 6.42
CA ASP A 108 4.84 -15.36 6.29
C ASP A 108 3.99 -16.31 5.45
N GLU A 109 2.75 -16.51 5.88
CA GLU A 109 1.84 -17.44 5.23
C GLU A 109 1.08 -16.71 4.11
N HIS A 110 1.10 -17.28 2.91
CA HIS A 110 0.37 -16.75 1.77
C HIS A 110 -1.12 -17.08 1.89
N VAL A 111 -1.96 -16.04 1.81
CA VAL A 111 -3.42 -16.16 1.83
C VAL A 111 -3.98 -15.70 0.48
N SER A 112 -4.57 -16.63 -0.27
CA SER A 112 -5.24 -16.31 -1.53
C SER A 112 -6.53 -15.52 -1.30
N TYR A 113 -6.93 -14.73 -2.30
CA TYR A 113 -8.24 -14.05 -2.29
C TYR A 113 -9.42 -15.05 -2.20
N GLN A 114 -9.23 -16.31 -2.61
CA GLN A 114 -10.24 -17.36 -2.56
C GLN A 114 -10.44 -17.86 -1.13
N GLN A 115 -9.36 -18.17 -0.43
CA GLN A 115 -9.40 -18.56 0.99
C GLN A 115 -10.04 -17.45 1.83
N LEU A 116 -9.64 -16.20 1.58
CA LEU A 116 -10.18 -15.05 2.29
C LEU A 116 -11.67 -14.81 1.98
N ALA A 117 -12.10 -14.99 0.72
CA ALA A 117 -13.51 -14.93 0.36
C ALA A 117 -14.33 -16.00 1.09
N ASN A 118 -13.85 -17.24 1.12
CA ASN A 118 -14.53 -18.35 1.79
C ASN A 118 -14.68 -18.08 3.28
N LEU A 119 -13.61 -17.59 3.95
CA LEU A 119 -13.68 -17.14 5.34
C LEU A 119 -14.78 -16.10 5.53
N LEU A 120 -14.77 -15.02 4.75
CA LEU A 120 -15.74 -13.93 4.87
C LEU A 120 -17.18 -14.40 4.59
N LEU A 121 -17.40 -15.36 3.70
CA LEU A 121 -18.71 -15.96 3.47
C LEU A 121 -19.24 -16.75 4.67
N THR A 122 -18.36 -17.30 5.52
CA THR A 122 -18.76 -17.93 6.79
C THR A 122 -19.16 -16.92 7.88
N LEU A 123 -18.60 -15.70 7.82
CA LEU A 123 -18.80 -14.66 8.82
C LEU A 123 -19.93 -13.68 8.44
N PHE A 124 -20.11 -13.39 7.16
CA PHE A 124 -21.15 -12.48 6.69
C PHE A 124 -22.47 -13.21 6.50
N VAL A 125 -23.56 -12.58 6.91
CA VAL A 125 -24.91 -13.13 6.85
C VAL A 125 -25.62 -12.66 5.58
N PRO A 126 -26.39 -13.53 4.89
CA PRO A 126 -27.30 -13.08 3.83
C PRO A 126 -28.25 -11.97 4.31
N ASN A 127 -28.70 -11.11 3.40
CA ASN A 127 -29.63 -10.00 3.66
C ASN A 127 -29.14 -8.91 4.63
N VAL A 128 -27.90 -8.98 5.12
CA VAL A 128 -27.25 -7.92 5.89
C VAL A 128 -26.34 -7.11 4.97
N GLN A 129 -26.45 -5.78 5.03
CA GLN A 129 -25.60 -4.87 4.26
C GLN A 129 -24.30 -4.56 5.02
N TYR A 130 -23.17 -4.96 4.46
CA TYR A 130 -21.85 -4.71 5.05
C TYR A 130 -21.11 -3.57 4.37
N ASN A 131 -20.62 -2.62 5.17
CA ASN A 131 -19.57 -1.68 4.77
C ASN A 131 -18.22 -2.31 5.10
N PHE A 132 -17.57 -2.91 4.11
CA PHE A 132 -16.33 -3.64 4.27
C PHE A 132 -15.12 -2.81 3.81
N SER A 133 -14.05 -2.80 4.59
CA SER A 133 -12.76 -2.23 4.18
C SER A 133 -11.69 -3.29 4.19
N LEU A 134 -11.10 -3.55 3.03
CA LEU A 134 -9.86 -4.30 2.92
C LEU A 134 -8.70 -3.36 3.26
N VAL A 135 -8.09 -3.59 4.41
CA VAL A 135 -6.94 -2.85 4.94
C VAL A 135 -5.68 -3.63 4.52
N MET A 136 -5.29 -3.43 3.27
CA MET A 136 -4.17 -4.14 2.63
C MET A 136 -3.38 -3.16 1.77
N CYS A 137 -2.06 -3.09 1.98
CA CYS A 137 -1.17 -2.35 1.08
C CYS A 137 -1.34 -2.88 -0.35
N PHE A 138 -1.41 -1.99 -1.33
CA PHE A 138 -1.50 -2.33 -2.76
C PHE A 138 -2.67 -3.26 -3.15
N GLY A 139 -3.64 -3.53 -2.27
CA GLY A 139 -4.67 -4.53 -2.51
C GLY A 139 -5.60 -4.21 -3.70
N ALA A 140 -5.70 -2.94 -4.09
CA ALA A 140 -6.46 -2.50 -5.26
C ALA A 140 -5.62 -2.36 -6.54
N ARG A 141 -4.30 -2.57 -6.48
CA ARG A 141 -3.40 -2.48 -7.64
C ARG A 141 -3.61 -3.68 -8.58
N SER A 142 -3.46 -3.47 -9.88
CA SER A 142 -3.45 -4.52 -10.89
C SER A 142 -2.07 -5.21 -10.98
N SER A 143 -1.97 -6.33 -11.69
CA SER A 143 -0.66 -6.96 -11.97
C SER A 143 0.29 -6.07 -12.77
N ASN A 144 -0.23 -5.09 -13.51
CA ASN A 144 0.57 -4.10 -14.22
C ASN A 144 1.08 -3.01 -13.27
N TYR A 145 1.76 -3.41 -12.19
CA TYR A 145 2.12 -2.55 -11.06
C TYR A 145 3.04 -1.37 -11.40
N ARG A 146 3.61 -1.31 -12.61
CA ARG A 146 4.39 -0.16 -13.12
C ARG A 146 3.53 0.95 -13.76
N LEU A 147 2.27 0.67 -14.07
CA LEU A 147 1.37 1.67 -14.62
C LEU A 147 0.89 2.63 -13.52
N ASP A 148 0.55 3.85 -13.92
CA ASP A 148 -0.06 4.84 -13.06
C ASP A 148 -1.52 4.43 -12.76
N HIS A 149 -1.76 3.99 -11.53
CA HIS A 149 -3.08 3.57 -11.06
C HIS A 149 -4.00 4.73 -10.69
N GLU A 150 -3.63 5.98 -10.98
CA GLU A 150 -4.59 7.09 -11.11
C GLU A 150 -5.31 7.07 -12.47
N ASN A 151 -4.69 6.50 -13.50
CA ASN A 151 -5.27 6.48 -14.85
C ASN A 151 -6.16 5.24 -15.05
N LEU A 152 -7.45 5.41 -14.78
CA LEU A 152 -8.40 4.31 -14.73
C LEU A 152 -8.62 3.62 -16.08
N ASP A 153 -8.42 4.33 -17.19
CA ASP A 153 -8.67 3.83 -18.55
C ASP A 153 -7.56 2.87 -19.03
N LEU A 154 -6.37 2.93 -18.44
CA LEU A 154 -5.22 2.11 -18.83
C LEU A 154 -5.04 0.86 -17.96
N ILE A 155 -5.86 0.70 -16.93
CA ILE A 155 -5.69 -0.33 -15.91
C ILE A 155 -6.83 -1.34 -15.98
N ASP A 156 -6.45 -2.62 -16.09
CA ASP A 156 -7.39 -3.71 -15.80
C ASP A 156 -7.54 -3.88 -14.28
N TRP A 157 -8.53 -3.19 -13.73
CA TRP A 157 -8.85 -3.27 -12.31
C TRP A 157 -9.42 -4.62 -11.88
N THR A 158 -9.89 -5.43 -12.83
CA THR A 158 -10.47 -6.74 -12.56
C THR A 158 -9.42 -7.75 -12.13
N ASP A 159 -8.17 -7.48 -12.44
CA ASP A 159 -7.03 -8.31 -12.06
C ASP A 159 -6.51 -8.04 -10.63
N SER A 160 -6.97 -6.96 -9.98
CA SER A 160 -6.55 -6.65 -8.60
C SER A 160 -7.00 -7.71 -7.58
N PHE A 161 -6.21 -7.90 -6.51
CA PHE A 161 -6.57 -8.79 -5.40
C PHE A 161 -7.95 -8.43 -4.82
N ALA A 162 -8.19 -7.14 -4.60
CA ALA A 162 -9.44 -6.63 -4.08
C ALA A 162 -10.62 -6.94 -5.00
N TYR A 163 -10.49 -6.76 -6.33
CA TYR A 163 -11.58 -7.12 -7.23
C TYR A 163 -11.88 -8.61 -7.19
N LYS A 164 -10.86 -9.47 -7.28
CA LYS A 164 -11.00 -10.93 -7.23
C LYS A 164 -11.65 -11.40 -5.93
N LEU A 165 -11.29 -10.80 -4.80
CA LEU A 165 -11.95 -11.02 -3.51
C LEU A 165 -13.42 -10.58 -3.55
N TYR A 166 -13.69 -9.36 -4.01
CA TYR A 166 -15.02 -8.78 -4.06
C TYR A 166 -15.98 -9.58 -4.96
N GLN A 167 -15.50 -10.02 -6.12
CA GLN A 167 -16.26 -10.78 -7.09
C GLN A 167 -16.77 -12.11 -6.52
N ARG A 168 -16.04 -12.72 -5.58
CA ARG A 168 -16.46 -13.97 -4.91
C ARG A 168 -17.49 -13.75 -3.81
N ILE A 169 -17.43 -12.61 -3.14
CA ILE A 169 -18.30 -12.32 -1.98
C ILE A 169 -19.64 -11.71 -2.42
N SER A 170 -19.59 -10.74 -3.34
CA SER A 170 -20.72 -9.90 -3.73
C SER A 170 -21.94 -10.63 -4.32
N PRO A 171 -21.83 -11.78 -5.03
CA PRO A 171 -23.01 -12.52 -5.49
C PRO A 171 -23.81 -13.13 -4.34
N ASN A 172 -23.13 -13.43 -3.22
CA ASN A 172 -23.70 -14.16 -2.09
C ASN A 172 -24.05 -13.25 -0.91
N ARG A 173 -23.49 -12.04 -0.85
CA ARG A 173 -23.59 -11.12 0.28
C ARG A 173 -23.72 -9.68 -0.19
N SER A 174 -24.57 -8.91 0.50
CA SER A 174 -24.72 -7.47 0.23
C SER A 174 -23.54 -6.70 0.82
N VAL A 175 -22.48 -6.51 0.03
CA VAL A 175 -21.23 -5.88 0.48
C VAL A 175 -20.89 -4.67 -0.37
N ARG A 176 -20.58 -3.55 0.29
CA ARG A 176 -19.87 -2.41 -0.28
C ARG A 176 -18.44 -2.45 0.23
N MET A 177 -17.47 -2.70 -0.65
CA MET A 177 -16.06 -2.85 -0.24
C MET A 177 -15.23 -1.62 -0.59
N THR A 178 -14.17 -1.33 0.18
CA THR A 178 -13.14 -0.37 -0.22
C THR A 178 -11.74 -0.92 -0.05
N ALA A 179 -10.82 -0.55 -0.94
CA ALA A 179 -9.40 -0.95 -0.93
C ALA A 179 -8.50 0.20 -1.45
N ARG A 180 -7.17 0.04 -1.37
CA ARG A 180 -6.16 1.07 -1.71
C ARG A 180 -5.14 0.58 -2.73
N THR A 181 -4.70 1.47 -3.62
CA THR A 181 -3.70 1.16 -4.68
C THR A 181 -2.25 1.24 -4.22
N GLY A 182 -1.97 1.97 -3.13
CA GLY A 182 -0.63 2.16 -2.58
C GLY A 182 -0.43 1.54 -1.21
N GLU A 183 0.77 1.74 -0.65
CA GLU A 183 1.10 1.39 0.73
C GLU A 183 0.19 2.15 1.68
N LEU A 184 -0.39 1.46 2.66
CA LEU A 184 -1.35 2.02 3.61
C LEU A 184 -0.69 2.16 4.97
N SER A 185 -0.70 3.36 5.52
CA SER A 185 -0.25 3.63 6.89
C SER A 185 -1.34 4.34 7.70
N PHE A 186 -1.18 4.32 9.01
CA PHE A 186 -2.10 4.93 9.96
C PHE A 186 -1.36 5.86 10.91
N ASN A 187 -1.76 7.12 10.89
CA ASN A 187 -1.19 8.14 11.75
C ASN A 187 -1.84 8.07 13.14
N THR A 188 -1.08 7.60 14.13
CA THR A 188 -1.52 7.44 15.52
C THR A 188 -1.63 8.75 16.29
N VAL A 189 -1.27 9.89 15.70
CA VAL A 189 -1.52 11.21 16.30
C VAL A 189 -2.87 11.75 15.83
N THR A 190 -3.16 11.65 14.53
CA THR A 190 -4.36 12.25 13.93
C THR A 190 -5.52 11.28 13.73
N GLY A 191 -5.29 9.98 13.89
CA GLY A 191 -6.26 8.93 13.60
C GLY A 191 -6.59 8.74 12.11
N LYS A 192 -5.84 9.38 11.21
CA LYS A 192 -6.07 9.34 9.76
C LYS A 192 -5.29 8.19 9.12
N SER A 193 -5.87 7.63 8.05
CA SER A 193 -5.13 6.76 7.13
C SER A 193 -4.45 7.61 6.07
N GLU A 194 -3.23 7.23 5.76
CA GLU A 194 -2.36 7.84 4.76
C GLU A 194 -1.98 6.75 3.74
N VAL A 195 -1.85 7.14 2.48
CA VAL A 195 -1.54 6.20 1.40
C VAL A 195 -0.40 6.75 0.56
N GLN A 196 0.56 5.89 0.23
CA GLN A 196 1.66 6.22 -0.68
C GLN A 196 1.13 6.64 -2.05
N THR A 197 1.72 7.68 -2.63
CA THR A 197 1.35 8.19 -3.97
C THR A 197 1.91 7.29 -5.08
N GLU A 198 1.32 7.32 -6.27
CA GLU A 198 1.84 6.61 -7.45
C GLU A 198 3.27 7.06 -7.79
N LEU A 199 3.60 8.33 -7.56
CA LEU A 199 4.97 8.84 -7.72
C LEU A 199 5.96 8.16 -6.75
N ALA A 200 5.59 8.02 -5.47
CA ALA A 200 6.41 7.31 -4.49
C ALA A 200 6.54 5.81 -4.78
N ILE A 201 5.46 5.18 -5.26
CA ILE A 201 5.48 3.79 -5.72
C ILE A 201 6.48 3.63 -6.87
N GLN A 202 6.39 4.48 -7.89
CA GLN A 202 7.31 4.45 -9.03
C GLN A 202 8.76 4.65 -8.59
N GLY A 203 9.02 5.60 -7.68
CA GLY A 203 10.35 5.80 -7.10
C GLY A 203 10.88 4.56 -6.37
N THR A 204 10.02 3.84 -5.65
CA THR A 204 10.38 2.59 -4.94
C THR A 204 10.73 1.48 -5.94
N LEU A 205 9.91 1.28 -6.96
CA LEU A 205 10.14 0.30 -8.03
C LEU A 205 11.40 0.61 -8.84
N ASP A 206 11.63 1.89 -9.14
CA ASP A 206 12.84 2.34 -9.84
C ASP A 206 14.08 2.08 -8.98
N ASN A 207 14.05 2.41 -7.68
CA ASN A 207 15.18 2.14 -6.79
C ASN A 207 15.49 0.63 -6.71
N GLN A 208 14.46 -0.21 -6.59
CA GLN A 208 14.65 -1.67 -6.60
C GLN A 208 15.29 -2.14 -7.92
N ALA A 209 14.77 -1.68 -9.06
CA ALA A 209 15.28 -2.08 -10.37
C ALA A 209 16.71 -1.58 -10.61
N ILE A 210 16.97 -0.30 -10.38
CA ILE A 210 18.29 0.33 -10.58
C ILE A 210 19.34 -0.34 -9.67
N SER A 211 18.99 -0.65 -8.42
CA SER A 211 19.92 -1.27 -7.47
C SER A 211 20.32 -2.70 -7.86
N GLN A 212 19.52 -3.36 -8.71
CA GLN A 212 19.80 -4.70 -9.23
C GLN A 212 20.54 -4.68 -10.58
N GLU A 213 20.70 -3.51 -11.21
CA GLU A 213 21.43 -3.41 -12.48
C GLU A 213 22.92 -3.69 -12.28
N VAL A 214 23.46 -4.65 -13.05
CA VAL A 214 24.88 -5.02 -13.01
C VAL A 214 25.80 -3.81 -13.15
N GLY A 215 25.49 -2.89 -14.07
CA GLY A 215 26.28 -1.68 -14.28
C GLY A 215 26.27 -0.71 -13.10
N VAL A 216 25.19 -0.66 -12.32
CA VAL A 216 25.12 0.14 -11.08
C VAL A 216 25.96 -0.51 -9.99
N ILE A 217 25.81 -1.81 -9.79
CA ILE A 217 26.58 -2.59 -8.80
C ILE A 217 28.09 -2.47 -9.08
N GLN A 218 28.50 -2.68 -10.32
CA GLN A 218 29.90 -2.57 -10.73
C GLN A 218 30.44 -1.15 -10.54
N SER A 219 29.67 -0.14 -10.92
CA SER A 219 30.08 1.26 -10.76
C SER A 219 30.23 1.66 -9.29
N ILE A 220 29.35 1.20 -8.41
CA ILE A 220 29.45 1.43 -6.96
C ILE A 220 30.66 0.70 -6.37
N ALA A 221 30.89 -0.56 -6.77
CA ALA A 221 32.05 -1.32 -6.32
C ALA A 221 33.36 -0.66 -6.75
N TRP A 222 33.45 -0.25 -8.02
CA TRP A 222 34.60 0.47 -8.56
C TRP A 222 34.84 1.77 -7.82
N TRP A 223 33.79 2.57 -7.57
CA TRP A 223 33.89 3.81 -6.79
C TRP A 223 34.48 3.56 -5.40
N ASN A 224 33.96 2.57 -4.67
CA ASN A 224 34.42 2.25 -3.32
C ASN A 224 35.89 1.83 -3.27
N GLN A 225 36.38 1.16 -4.31
CA GLN A 225 37.78 0.74 -4.43
C GLN A 225 38.71 1.90 -4.79
N ASN A 226 38.28 2.81 -5.66
CA ASN A 226 39.17 3.79 -6.30
C ASN A 226 39.08 5.21 -5.73
N ARG A 227 38.01 5.57 -5.00
CA ARG A 227 37.80 6.97 -4.54
C ARG A 227 38.99 7.55 -3.76
N ASN A 228 39.60 6.75 -2.88
CA ASN A 228 40.70 7.22 -2.03
C ASN A 228 42.00 7.38 -2.83
N LEU A 229 42.19 6.56 -3.88
CA LEU A 229 43.33 6.70 -4.79
C LEU A 229 43.30 8.06 -5.49
N PHE A 230 42.15 8.46 -6.00
CA PHE A 230 42.00 9.77 -6.67
C PHE A 230 42.13 10.94 -5.70
N LEU A 231 41.57 10.85 -4.49
CA LEU A 231 41.74 11.88 -3.47
C LEU A 231 43.21 12.11 -3.12
N ASN A 232 43.99 11.04 -3.02
CA ASN A 232 45.40 11.10 -2.65
C ASN A 232 46.31 11.51 -3.83
N ALA A 233 45.92 11.20 -5.07
CA ALA A 233 46.70 11.53 -6.27
C ALA A 233 46.64 13.02 -6.65
N GLY A 234 45.64 13.77 -6.16
CA GLY A 234 45.46 15.19 -6.47
C GLY A 234 44.95 15.47 -7.90
N GLY A 235 45.00 16.74 -8.30
CA GLY A 235 44.64 17.19 -9.65
C GLY A 235 43.13 17.15 -9.97
N ALA A 236 42.80 17.12 -11.27
CA ALA A 236 41.42 17.25 -11.76
C ALA A 236 40.48 16.14 -11.26
N LYS A 237 40.98 14.90 -11.14
CA LYS A 237 40.20 13.76 -10.62
C LYS A 237 39.91 13.89 -9.13
N ALA A 238 40.88 14.34 -8.33
CA ALA A 238 40.65 14.65 -6.92
C ALA A 238 39.58 15.74 -6.74
N ASN A 239 39.68 16.83 -7.51
CA ASN A 239 38.71 17.92 -7.47
C ASN A 239 37.30 17.46 -7.85
N PHE A 240 37.18 16.60 -8.87
CA PHE A 240 35.90 16.00 -9.24
C PHE A 240 35.32 15.14 -8.12
N VAL A 241 36.15 14.28 -7.51
CA VAL A 241 35.72 13.42 -6.39
C VAL A 241 35.26 14.26 -5.19
N ILE A 242 36.00 15.33 -4.84
CA ILE A 242 35.60 16.28 -3.80
C ILE A 242 34.25 16.90 -4.14
N ALA A 243 34.09 17.47 -5.34
CA ALA A 243 32.85 18.11 -5.78
C ALA A 243 31.65 17.14 -5.77
N LEU A 244 31.89 15.89 -6.17
CA LEU A 244 30.88 14.82 -6.14
C LEU A 244 30.46 14.49 -4.70
N VAL A 245 31.42 14.28 -3.79
CA VAL A 245 31.13 14.00 -2.38
C VAL A 245 30.42 15.20 -1.73
N THR A 246 30.83 16.43 -2.02
CA THR A 246 30.15 17.64 -1.56
C THR A 246 28.72 17.71 -2.10
N ALA A 247 28.50 17.41 -3.37
CA ALA A 247 27.15 17.34 -3.94
C ALA A 247 26.28 16.31 -3.22
N GLU A 248 26.84 15.16 -2.81
CA GLU A 248 26.14 14.11 -2.06
C GLU A 248 25.75 14.51 -0.63
N GLN A 249 26.42 15.51 -0.03
CA GLN A 249 26.14 16.00 1.33
C GLN A 249 24.89 16.89 1.42
N ASN A 250 24.33 17.33 0.29
CA ASN A 250 23.08 18.09 0.28
C ASN A 250 21.94 17.30 0.96
N THR A 251 21.17 18.00 1.80
CA THR A 251 20.13 17.42 2.66
C THR A 251 18.87 17.05 1.89
N THR A 252 18.49 17.84 0.88
CA THR A 252 17.33 17.55 0.04
C THR A 252 17.74 16.83 -1.25
N ALA A 253 16.84 15.98 -1.77
CA ALA A 253 17.07 15.32 -3.05
C ALA A 253 17.14 16.32 -4.22
N ALA A 254 16.39 17.42 -4.16
CA ALA A 254 16.37 18.46 -5.19
C ALA A 254 17.70 19.21 -5.29
N ASP A 255 18.27 19.61 -4.14
CA ASP A 255 19.56 20.31 -4.10
C ASP A 255 20.70 19.39 -4.53
N LYS A 256 20.67 18.14 -4.05
CA LYS A 256 21.61 17.09 -4.46
C LYS A 256 21.59 16.88 -5.97
N LEU A 257 20.41 16.74 -6.55
CA LEU A 257 20.26 16.53 -7.99
C LEU A 257 20.74 17.74 -8.80
N THR A 258 20.46 18.95 -8.32
CA THR A 258 20.92 20.20 -8.94
C THR A 258 22.45 20.25 -8.97
N ALA A 259 23.09 19.97 -7.84
CA ALA A 259 24.56 19.94 -7.73
C ALA A 259 25.18 18.85 -8.61
N LEU A 260 24.65 17.62 -8.59
CA LEU A 260 25.15 16.51 -9.42
C LEU A 260 25.01 16.80 -10.92
N ARG A 261 23.89 17.39 -11.35
CA ARG A 261 23.67 17.79 -12.76
C ARG A 261 24.56 18.96 -13.17
N ALA A 262 24.88 19.87 -12.26
CA ALA A 262 25.86 20.93 -12.51
C ALA A 262 27.27 20.33 -12.70
N LEU A 263 27.67 19.42 -11.83
CA LEU A 263 28.95 18.70 -11.93
C LEU A 263 29.04 17.90 -13.24
N ARG A 264 27.95 17.24 -13.67
CA ARG A 264 27.91 16.52 -14.94
C ARG A 264 28.16 17.42 -16.15
N ARG A 265 27.69 18.66 -16.12
CA ARG A 265 27.90 19.64 -17.20
C ARG A 265 29.32 20.20 -17.20
N ASN A 266 29.88 20.45 -16.01
CA ASN A 266 31.16 21.11 -15.82
C ASN A 266 32.11 20.25 -14.99
N HIS A 267 32.43 19.04 -15.48
CA HIS A 267 33.15 18.05 -14.67
C HIS A 267 34.66 18.30 -14.54
N GLY A 268 35.29 19.04 -15.46
CA GLY A 268 36.72 19.32 -15.43
C GLY A 268 37.66 18.11 -15.60
N LEU A 269 37.10 16.90 -15.71
CA LEU A 269 37.85 15.67 -15.97
C LEU A 269 38.53 15.68 -17.36
N PRO A 270 39.75 15.10 -17.48
CA PRO A 270 40.41 14.93 -18.77
C PRO A 270 39.55 14.14 -19.76
N ALA A 271 39.68 14.49 -21.04
CA ALA A 271 38.99 13.78 -22.11
C ALA A 271 39.66 12.41 -22.36
N HIS A 272 38.84 11.39 -22.64
CA HIS A 272 39.25 10.10 -23.20
C HIS A 272 40.09 9.15 -22.34
N ASP A 273 40.32 9.39 -21.05
CA ASP A 273 40.93 8.38 -20.17
C ASP A 273 39.90 7.44 -19.53
N TYR A 274 40.34 6.21 -19.19
CA TYR A 274 39.47 5.18 -18.62
C TYR A 274 38.85 5.60 -17.28
N GLU A 275 39.64 6.17 -16.37
CA GLU A 275 39.19 6.51 -15.02
C GLU A 275 38.19 7.65 -15.03
N SER A 276 38.39 8.66 -15.89
CA SER A 276 37.41 9.74 -16.09
C SER A 276 36.08 9.22 -16.63
N ARG A 277 36.09 8.23 -17.53
CA ARG A 277 34.86 7.56 -17.98
C ARG A 277 34.15 6.84 -16.84
N GLU A 278 34.89 6.13 -16.00
CA GLU A 278 34.30 5.42 -14.85
C GLU A 278 33.74 6.38 -13.78
N LEU A 279 34.41 7.50 -13.52
CA LEU A 279 33.89 8.56 -12.64
C LEU A 279 32.59 9.18 -13.19
N LEU A 280 32.51 9.43 -14.50
CA LEU A 280 31.29 9.91 -15.14
C LEU A 280 30.18 8.85 -15.17
N ASN A 281 30.53 7.57 -15.32
CA ASN A 281 29.60 6.46 -15.20
C ASN A 281 29.00 6.41 -13.79
N TYR A 282 29.83 6.49 -12.74
CA TYR A 282 29.35 6.55 -11.36
C TYR A 282 28.45 7.75 -11.10
N LEU A 283 28.84 8.96 -11.53
CA LEU A 283 28.00 10.16 -11.43
C LEU A 283 26.64 9.96 -12.11
N ARG A 284 26.60 9.33 -13.30
CA ARG A 284 25.35 9.03 -14.00
C ARG A 284 24.46 8.09 -13.18
N GLN A 285 25.02 7.01 -12.64
CA GLN A 285 24.24 6.08 -11.81
C GLN A 285 23.76 6.75 -10.53
N LYS A 286 24.57 7.61 -9.92
CA LYS A 286 24.20 8.36 -8.73
C LYS A 286 23.03 9.32 -8.99
N ILE A 287 23.05 10.04 -10.12
CA ILE A 287 21.93 10.90 -10.52
C ILE A 287 20.63 10.08 -10.61
N ARG A 288 20.66 8.91 -11.28
CA ARG A 288 19.48 8.04 -11.42
C ARG A 288 18.93 7.58 -10.07
N LEU A 289 19.81 7.14 -9.16
CA LEU A 289 19.44 6.73 -7.81
C LEU A 289 18.83 7.90 -7.01
N VAL A 290 19.44 9.09 -7.06
CA VAL A 290 18.91 10.27 -6.36
C VAL A 290 17.56 10.70 -6.92
N GLU A 291 17.35 10.62 -8.23
CA GLU A 291 16.05 10.89 -8.87
C GLU A 291 14.97 9.91 -8.38
N ALA A 292 15.28 8.61 -8.36
CA ALA A 292 14.36 7.58 -7.88
C ALA A 292 14.06 7.72 -6.38
N SER A 293 15.07 7.94 -5.53
CA SER A 293 14.87 8.23 -4.10
C SER A 293 14.07 9.52 -3.86
N GLY A 294 14.28 10.55 -4.68
CA GLY A 294 13.50 11.80 -4.63
C GLY A 294 12.01 11.54 -4.86
N ARG A 295 11.66 10.70 -5.84
CA ARG A 295 10.27 10.27 -6.09
C ARG A 295 9.71 9.44 -4.93
N GLN A 296 10.49 8.47 -4.44
CA GLN A 296 10.11 7.59 -3.33
C GLN A 296 9.73 8.36 -2.06
N ASN A 297 10.43 9.46 -1.78
CA ASN A 297 10.21 10.29 -0.61
C ASN A 297 9.01 11.26 -0.75
N SER A 298 8.23 11.18 -1.83
CA SER A 298 7.02 11.99 -1.92
C SER A 298 6.04 11.61 -0.80
N GLY A 299 5.59 12.62 -0.06
CA GLY A 299 4.82 12.42 1.17
C GLY A 299 3.52 11.65 0.94
N PRO A 300 3.10 10.78 1.87
CA PRO A 300 1.87 10.05 1.74
C PRO A 300 0.66 11.01 1.81
N GLN A 301 -0.44 10.63 1.15
CA GLN A 301 -1.62 11.46 1.04
C GLN A 301 -2.84 10.83 1.70
N GLY A 302 -3.63 11.66 2.38
CA GLY A 302 -4.91 11.24 2.92
C GLY A 302 -5.93 10.96 1.82
N LYS A 303 -6.69 9.87 1.95
CA LYS A 303 -7.77 9.46 1.02
C LYS A 303 -7.35 9.10 -0.41
N TYR A 304 -6.06 9.14 -0.73
CA TYR A 304 -5.49 8.77 -2.02
C TYR A 304 -5.74 7.29 -2.40
N GLY A 305 -5.76 7.00 -3.71
CA GLY A 305 -5.83 5.64 -4.27
C GLY A 305 -7.05 4.83 -3.81
N LYS A 306 -8.17 5.48 -3.45
CA LYS A 306 -9.35 4.77 -2.92
C LYS A 306 -10.22 4.23 -4.03
N LEU A 307 -10.39 2.90 -4.05
CA LEU A 307 -11.42 2.26 -4.84
C LEU A 307 -12.59 1.80 -3.97
N VAL A 308 -13.80 1.91 -4.51
CA VAL A 308 -15.05 1.42 -3.91
C VAL A 308 -15.67 0.40 -4.85
N TYR A 309 -15.93 -0.79 -4.34
CA TYR A 309 -16.51 -1.89 -5.09
C TYR A 309 -17.97 -2.06 -4.67
N LYS A 310 -18.86 -2.16 -5.64
CA LYS A 310 -20.30 -2.33 -5.42
C LYS A 310 -20.92 -3.23 -6.49
N TYR A 311 -21.88 -4.05 -6.09
CA TYR A 311 -22.74 -4.80 -7.00
C TYR A 311 -23.99 -3.96 -7.27
N ILE A 312 -24.29 -3.77 -8.55
CA ILE A 312 -25.50 -3.08 -9.01
C ILE A 312 -26.31 -4.09 -9.81
N TYR A 313 -27.56 -4.32 -9.40
CA TYR A 313 -28.46 -5.22 -10.11
C TYR A 313 -28.57 -4.83 -11.59
N GLY A 314 -28.46 -5.81 -12.48
CA GLY A 314 -28.45 -5.61 -13.93
C GLY A 314 -27.09 -5.23 -14.53
N MET A 315 -26.22 -4.53 -13.78
CA MET A 315 -24.88 -4.16 -14.25
C MET A 315 -23.82 -5.18 -13.82
N GLY A 316 -23.91 -5.68 -12.58
CA GLY A 316 -22.92 -6.54 -11.97
C GLY A 316 -21.98 -5.76 -11.04
N ASN A 317 -20.74 -6.23 -10.90
CA ASN A 317 -19.72 -5.58 -10.09
C ASN A 317 -19.20 -4.33 -10.79
N VAL A 318 -19.14 -3.21 -10.08
CA VAL A 318 -18.57 -1.95 -10.56
C VAL A 318 -17.54 -1.42 -9.57
N ILE A 319 -16.58 -0.67 -10.10
CA ILE A 319 -15.50 -0.05 -9.34
C ILE A 319 -15.62 1.46 -9.46
N PHE A 320 -15.54 2.15 -8.34
CA PHE A 320 -15.50 3.61 -8.30
C PHE A 320 -14.16 4.06 -7.74
N ALA A 321 -13.39 4.77 -8.56
CA ALA A 321 -12.29 5.57 -8.05
C ALA A 321 -12.86 6.88 -7.51
N LYS A 322 -12.59 7.20 -6.25
CA LYS A 322 -13.19 8.39 -5.61
C LYS A 322 -12.31 9.64 -5.73
N TYR A 323 -11.01 9.46 -5.88
CA TYR A 323 -10.00 10.52 -5.84
C TYR A 323 -8.90 10.24 -6.86
N PRO A 324 -8.32 11.26 -7.52
CA PRO A 324 -8.71 12.68 -7.42
C PRO A 324 -10.05 12.99 -8.11
N ASN A 325 -10.37 12.29 -9.20
CA ASN A 325 -11.61 12.49 -9.97
C ASN A 325 -12.54 11.27 -9.85
N PRO A 326 -13.83 11.46 -9.49
CA PRO A 326 -14.75 10.36 -9.35
C PRO A 326 -15.14 9.74 -10.70
N VAL A 327 -14.79 8.48 -10.90
CA VAL A 327 -15.07 7.73 -12.14
C VAL A 327 -15.63 6.36 -11.80
N CYS A 328 -16.54 5.87 -12.63
CA CYS A 328 -17.07 4.51 -12.56
C CYS A 328 -16.47 3.69 -13.68
N VAL A 329 -15.85 2.58 -13.31
CA VAL A 329 -15.33 1.59 -14.24
C VAL A 329 -16.22 0.37 -14.16
N HIS A 330 -16.75 -0.02 -15.32
CA HIS A 330 -17.44 -1.28 -15.47
C HIS A 330 -16.45 -2.33 -16.00
N PRO A 331 -16.26 -3.47 -15.29
CA PRO A 331 -15.37 -4.57 -15.69
C PRO A 331 -15.57 -5.06 -17.13
N LYS A 332 -16.82 -5.07 -17.63
CA LYS A 332 -17.13 -5.50 -19.00
C LYS A 332 -16.75 -4.50 -20.10
N HIS A 333 -16.26 -3.31 -19.74
CA HIS A 333 -15.86 -2.26 -20.71
C HIS A 333 -14.36 -2.00 -20.67
N LEU A 334 -13.55 -3.02 -20.35
CA LEU A 334 -12.09 -2.99 -20.45
C LEU A 334 -11.42 -1.79 -19.76
N GLY A 335 -12.01 -1.27 -18.69
CA GLY A 335 -11.45 -0.12 -17.97
C GLY A 335 -11.99 1.24 -18.37
N HIS A 336 -12.79 1.37 -19.44
CA HIS A 336 -13.33 2.68 -19.86
C HIS A 336 -14.14 3.33 -18.73
N GLY A 337 -13.56 4.38 -18.16
CA GLY A 337 -14.13 5.21 -17.14
C GLY A 337 -15.28 6.02 -17.70
N THR A 338 -16.47 5.84 -17.15
CA THR A 338 -17.57 6.75 -17.40
C THR A 338 -17.62 7.80 -16.30
N PRO A 339 -17.68 9.10 -16.64
CA PRO A 339 -17.89 10.14 -15.65
C PRO A 339 -19.17 9.86 -14.86
N VAL A 340 -19.07 9.89 -13.53
CA VAL A 340 -20.23 9.64 -12.67
C VAL A 340 -20.93 10.96 -12.41
N SER A 341 -22.21 11.07 -12.75
CA SER A 341 -22.96 12.29 -12.46
C SER A 341 -22.91 12.61 -10.95
N PRO A 342 -22.87 13.91 -10.56
CA PRO A 342 -22.87 14.31 -9.14
C PRO A 342 -24.02 13.72 -8.32
N ARG A 343 -25.18 13.47 -8.97
CA ARG A 343 -26.36 12.85 -8.35
C ARG A 343 -26.12 11.38 -8.01
N LEU A 344 -25.47 10.64 -8.90
CA LEU A 344 -25.04 9.26 -8.66
C LEU A 344 -23.97 9.22 -7.56
N LEU A 345 -22.96 10.10 -7.61
CA LEU A 345 -21.92 10.20 -6.57
C LEU A 345 -22.46 10.41 -5.16
N LYS A 346 -23.49 11.27 -4.99
CA LYS A 346 -24.15 11.49 -3.70
C LYS A 346 -24.79 10.21 -3.13
N LYS A 347 -25.28 9.30 -3.98
CA LYS A 347 -25.83 8.00 -3.57
C LYS A 347 -24.76 6.96 -3.19
N PHE A 348 -23.50 7.18 -3.56
CA PHE A 348 -22.37 6.27 -3.28
C PHE A 348 -21.43 6.76 -2.17
N ALA A 349 -21.52 8.05 -1.82
CA ALA A 349 -20.74 8.67 -0.75
C ALA A 349 -21.23 8.29 0.66
N LYS A 350 -22.50 7.91 0.76
CA LYS A 350 -23.09 7.22 1.92
C LYS A 350 -22.93 5.72 1.76
#